data_AF-M5PNZ5-F1
#
_entry.id   AF-M5PNZ5-F1
#
_cell.length_a   1.000
_cell.length_b   1.000
_cell.length_c   1.000
_cell.angle_alpha   90.00
_cell.angle_beta   90.00
_cell.angle_gamma   90.00
#
_symmetry.space_group_name_H-M   'P 1'
#
loop_
_entity.id
_entity.type
_entity.pdbx_description
1 polymer ?
#
loop_
_entity_poly.entity_id
_entity_poly.type
_entity_poly.pdbx_seq_one_letter_code
_entity_poly.pdbx_strand_id
1 'polypeptide(L)'
;MSFRSIFGQGLAALFLAMLILIAGMASLQTVDQASGQDREKLDPDTLTKYVDLLPRPRVLQPTGRLQGRFYYEIRMTQFQHLAHRDLPPTTLWGYAGSWPGPTIESSPNEKILVTWLNELPSEHLLPVDTSIHGAEPPNPAVRTVVHLHGGDTPGHSDGYPEAWFTKGFAQRGPHWTRRLYAYPNRQEPTTLWYHDHAIGITRLNVYAGLAGFYIIRDRELESRLGLPRGRHEIPLLIQDRSFYEDGGLYYPLTPEDEPGITAPSPSISPEFFADTAVVNGKVWP
;
A
#
# COMPACT_ATOMS: atom_id res chain seq x y z
N MET A 1 -54.06 -33.38 55.07
CA MET A 1 -53.13 -34.04 56.01
C MET A 1 -52.12 -34.82 55.17
N SER A 2 -50.94 -34.25 54.96
CA SER A 2 -49.65 -34.81 55.42
C SER A 2 -49.32 -36.17 54.81
N PHE A 3 -48.30 -36.25 53.95
CA PHE A 3 -47.00 -36.80 54.34
C PHE A 3 -45.92 -36.58 53.26
N ARG A 4 -44.74 -36.21 53.76
CA ARG A 4 -43.42 -36.04 53.13
C ARG A 4 -42.94 -37.34 52.45
N SER A 5 -42.35 -37.29 51.24
CA SER A 5 -40.90 -37.31 50.93
C SER A 5 -40.12 -38.52 51.47
N ILE A 6 -39.44 -39.25 50.57
CA ILE A 6 -38.09 -39.84 50.74
C ILE A 6 -37.59 -40.41 49.39
N PHE A 7 -36.42 -39.91 48.97
CA PHE A 7 -35.30 -40.49 48.18
C PHE A 7 -35.54 -41.21 46.82
N GLY A 8 -34.70 -41.05 45.79
CA GLY A 8 -33.38 -40.42 45.78
C GLY A 8 -32.66 -40.39 44.42
N GLN A 9 -31.55 -39.66 44.45
CA GLN A 9 -30.28 -39.81 43.74
C GLN A 9 -30.27 -39.87 42.20
N GLY A 10 -29.72 -38.80 41.61
CA GLY A 10 -29.15 -38.86 40.25
C GLY A 10 -29.09 -37.55 39.48
N LEU A 11 -28.52 -36.47 40.03
CA LEU A 11 -28.16 -35.27 39.25
C LEU A 11 -27.13 -34.42 40.01
N ALA A 12 -25.86 -34.82 39.92
CA ALA A 12 -24.73 -34.02 40.36
C ALA A 12 -23.49 -34.36 39.52
N ALA A 13 -23.56 -34.14 38.20
CA ALA A 13 -22.38 -34.19 37.32
C ALA A 13 -22.72 -33.63 35.92
N LEU A 14 -23.17 -32.37 35.78
CA LEU A 14 -23.22 -31.67 34.49
C LEU A 14 -23.60 -30.18 34.67
N PHE A 15 -22.91 -29.47 35.56
CA PHE A 15 -22.97 -28.00 35.66
C PHE A 15 -21.61 -27.40 36.01
N LEU A 16 -20.55 -27.90 35.37
CA LEU A 16 -19.20 -27.34 35.45
C LEU A 16 -18.45 -27.53 34.13
N ALA A 17 -19.02 -27.01 33.03
CA ALA A 17 -18.34 -26.95 31.74
C ALA A 17 -18.80 -25.75 30.87
N MET A 18 -19.25 -24.68 31.52
CA MET A 18 -19.68 -23.46 30.82
C MET A 18 -19.38 -22.22 31.66
N LEU A 19 -18.11 -22.05 32.02
CA LEU A 19 -17.55 -20.82 32.63
C LEU A 19 -16.01 -20.90 32.67
N ILE A 20 -15.40 -21.19 31.52
CA ILE A 20 -14.01 -20.80 31.20
C ILE A 20 -14.04 -20.18 29.80
N LEU A 21 -14.88 -19.14 29.68
CA LEU A 21 -14.64 -18.05 28.74
C LEU A 21 -14.00 -16.94 29.58
N ILE A 22 -13.00 -16.27 29.02
CA ILE A 22 -12.29 -15.09 29.56
C ILE A 22 -11.09 -15.44 30.46
N ALA A 23 -9.97 -15.83 29.85
CA ALA A 23 -8.60 -15.48 30.29
C ALA A 23 -7.57 -15.99 29.26
N GLY A 24 -7.79 -15.64 28.00
CA GLY A 24 -6.81 -15.81 26.94
C GLY A 24 -6.65 -14.47 26.25
N MET A 25 -6.22 -13.46 27.01
CA MET A 25 -5.76 -12.21 26.42
C MET A 25 -4.53 -12.56 25.59
N ALA A 26 -4.76 -12.77 24.29
CA ALA A 26 -3.77 -12.42 23.30
C ALA A 26 -3.42 -10.96 23.61
N SER A 27 -2.21 -10.76 24.13
CA SER A 27 -1.56 -9.46 24.12
C SER A 27 -1.47 -9.04 22.66
N LEU A 28 -2.53 -8.39 22.15
CA LEU A 28 -2.32 -7.35 21.17
C LEU A 28 -1.37 -6.39 21.86
N GLN A 29 -0.09 -6.48 21.50
CA GLN A 29 0.77 -5.34 21.61
C GLN A 29 0.06 -4.26 20.79
N THR A 30 -0.64 -3.38 21.48
CA THR A 30 -0.81 -2.01 21.02
C THR A 30 0.60 -1.59 20.65
N VAL A 31 0.84 -1.46 19.34
CA VAL A 31 1.99 -0.70 18.87
C VAL A 31 1.68 0.70 19.38
N ASP A 32 2.25 1.03 20.53
CA ASP A 32 2.33 2.39 21.02
C ASP A 32 3.08 3.11 19.91
N GLN A 33 2.36 3.84 19.06
CA GLN A 33 2.98 4.80 18.18
C GLN A 33 3.44 5.94 19.09
N ALA A 34 4.58 5.72 19.74
CA ALA A 34 5.40 6.80 20.20
C ALA A 34 5.57 7.74 18.99
N SER A 35 5.17 8.99 19.19
CA SER A 35 5.60 10.11 18.38
C SER A 35 7.03 9.86 17.91
N GLY A 36 7.34 10.03 16.63
CA GLY A 36 8.64 9.69 16.03
C GLY A 36 9.89 10.34 16.63
N GLN A 37 9.78 10.98 17.81
CA GLN A 37 10.86 11.53 18.60
C GLN A 37 11.72 10.49 19.35
N ASP A 38 11.23 9.26 19.57
CA ASP A 38 11.98 8.22 20.31
C ASP A 38 12.55 7.08 19.45
N ARG A 39 12.36 7.14 18.12
CA ARG A 39 12.83 6.09 17.20
C ARG A 39 14.15 6.51 16.57
N GLU A 40 15.17 5.68 16.70
CA GLU A 40 16.48 5.92 16.10
C GLU A 40 16.47 5.60 14.61
N LYS A 41 16.91 6.56 13.78
CA LYS A 41 17.07 6.36 12.34
C LYS A 41 18.22 5.37 12.13
N LEU A 42 17.99 4.34 11.33
CA LEU A 42 18.99 3.34 10.99
C LEU A 42 20.14 3.99 10.20
N ASP A 43 21.39 3.73 10.60
CA ASP A 43 22.56 3.97 9.75
C ASP A 43 22.59 2.92 8.62
N PRO A 44 22.42 3.31 7.35
CA PRO A 44 22.33 2.36 6.24
C PRO A 44 23.62 1.54 6.03
N ASP A 45 24.79 2.03 6.48
CA ASP A 45 26.05 1.29 6.34
C ASP A 45 26.15 0.08 7.30
N THR A 46 25.21 -0.06 8.23
CA THR A 46 25.06 -1.26 9.07
C THR A 46 24.47 -2.45 8.32
N LEU A 47 23.75 -2.22 7.20
CA LEU A 47 23.18 -3.29 6.38
C LEU A 47 24.19 -3.79 5.34
N THR A 48 24.43 -5.10 5.32
CA THR A 48 25.36 -5.70 4.34
C THR A 48 24.76 -5.69 2.93
N LYS A 49 25.38 -4.99 1.99
CA LYS A 49 24.92 -4.89 0.59
C LYS A 49 24.97 -6.24 -0.15
N TYR A 50 24.02 -6.48 -1.05
CA TYR A 50 23.99 -7.60 -2.02
C TYR A 50 23.83 -8.99 -1.40
N VAL A 51 22.95 -9.09 -0.40
CA VAL A 51 22.77 -10.31 0.39
C VAL A 51 21.36 -10.92 0.32
N ASP A 52 20.41 -10.18 -0.25
CA ASP A 52 19.06 -10.62 -0.56
C ASP A 52 18.93 -10.82 -2.06
N LEU A 53 18.13 -11.79 -2.52
CA LEU A 53 17.85 -11.95 -3.94
C LEU A 53 16.90 -10.86 -4.44
N LEU A 54 17.15 -10.33 -5.64
CA LEU A 54 16.24 -9.41 -6.32
C LEU A 54 14.85 -10.04 -6.55
N PRO A 55 13.78 -9.50 -5.93
CA PRO A 55 12.43 -9.97 -6.18
C PRO A 55 11.98 -9.62 -7.59
N ARG A 56 11.09 -10.45 -8.14
CA ARG A 56 10.39 -10.14 -9.39
C ARG A 56 8.94 -9.78 -9.08
N PRO A 57 8.47 -8.58 -9.44
CA PRO A 57 7.07 -8.23 -9.31
C PRO A 57 6.21 -9.26 -10.03
N ARG A 58 5.25 -9.87 -9.33
CA ARG A 58 4.34 -10.86 -9.94
C ARG A 58 3.43 -10.18 -10.95
N VAL A 59 3.08 -10.88 -12.02
CA VAL A 59 2.02 -10.44 -12.94
C VAL A 59 0.66 -10.77 -12.32
N LEU A 60 -0.22 -9.77 -12.21
CA LEU A 60 -1.56 -9.92 -11.67
C LEU A 60 -2.45 -10.65 -12.68
N GLN A 61 -3.20 -11.63 -12.20
CA GLN A 61 -4.27 -12.25 -13.00
C GLN A 61 -5.58 -11.46 -12.81
N PRO A 62 -6.42 -11.34 -13.85
CA PRO A 62 -7.70 -10.68 -13.74
C PRO A 62 -8.59 -11.40 -12.72
N THR A 63 -9.30 -10.64 -11.90
CA THR A 63 -10.32 -11.16 -10.98
C THR A 63 -11.45 -11.85 -11.75
N GLY A 64 -11.73 -11.39 -12.98
CA GLY A 64 -12.67 -12.04 -13.87
C GLY A 64 -12.91 -11.22 -15.14
N ARG A 65 -14.14 -11.28 -15.64
CA ARG A 65 -14.58 -10.45 -16.76
C ARG A 65 -15.80 -9.62 -16.36
N LEU A 66 -15.82 -8.36 -16.78
CA LEU A 66 -16.96 -7.46 -16.64
C LEU A 66 -17.27 -6.90 -18.03
N GLN A 67 -18.53 -7.05 -18.49
CA GLN A 67 -18.95 -6.64 -19.84
C GLN A 67 -18.04 -7.21 -20.95
N GLY A 68 -17.58 -8.46 -20.78
CA GLY A 68 -16.68 -9.13 -21.73
C GLY A 68 -15.23 -8.62 -21.74
N ARG A 69 -14.86 -7.68 -20.86
CA ARG A 69 -13.50 -7.14 -20.70
C ARG A 69 -12.81 -7.74 -19.48
N PHE A 70 -11.48 -7.79 -19.48
CA PHE A 70 -10.73 -8.16 -18.28
C PHE A 70 -11.02 -7.17 -17.15
N TYR A 71 -11.30 -7.72 -15.97
CA TYR A 71 -11.68 -6.98 -14.78
C TYR A 71 -10.77 -7.33 -13.61
N TYR A 72 -10.31 -6.30 -12.92
CA TYR A 72 -9.47 -6.42 -11.73
C TYR A 72 -10.12 -5.72 -10.54
N GLU A 73 -10.08 -6.35 -9.38
CA GLU A 73 -10.28 -5.71 -8.08
C GLU A 73 -8.96 -5.69 -7.34
N ILE A 74 -8.45 -4.48 -7.05
CA ILE A 74 -7.14 -4.30 -6.43
C ILE A 74 -7.32 -3.55 -5.13
N ARG A 75 -6.99 -4.20 -4.02
CA ARG A 75 -7.11 -3.67 -2.66
C ARG A 75 -5.80 -3.04 -2.22
N MET A 76 -5.85 -1.81 -1.73
CA MET A 76 -4.78 -1.14 -1.01
C MET A 76 -4.86 -1.58 0.44
N THR A 77 -3.84 -2.28 0.93
CA THR A 77 -3.80 -2.89 2.26
C THR A 77 -2.51 -2.56 2.97
N GLN A 78 -2.58 -2.43 4.30
CA GLN A 78 -1.38 -2.41 5.14
C GLN A 78 -0.88 -3.83 5.40
N PHE A 79 0.43 -4.04 5.31
CA PHE A 79 1.06 -5.35 5.50
C PHE A 79 2.51 -5.21 6.00
N GLN A 80 3.11 -6.33 6.44
CA GLN A 80 4.52 -6.41 6.84
C GLN A 80 5.35 -6.99 5.70
N HIS A 81 6.53 -6.42 5.45
CA HIS A 81 7.47 -6.86 4.41
C HIS A 81 8.90 -6.84 4.91
N LEU A 82 9.68 -7.88 4.61
CA LEU A 82 11.09 -7.95 5.00
C LEU A 82 11.97 -7.27 3.94
N ALA A 83 12.28 -5.98 4.11
CA ALA A 83 13.05 -5.19 3.14
C ALA A 83 14.53 -5.60 3.04
N HIS A 84 15.12 -6.12 4.11
CA HIS A 84 16.49 -6.64 4.16
C HIS A 84 16.55 -7.79 5.16
N ARG A 85 17.42 -8.80 4.96
CA ARG A 85 17.50 -9.97 5.87
C ARG A 85 17.87 -9.59 7.31
N ASP A 86 18.63 -8.50 7.47
CA ASP A 86 19.16 -8.01 8.76
C ASP A 86 18.30 -6.87 9.34
N LEU A 87 17.14 -6.56 8.74
CA LEU A 87 16.20 -5.54 9.21
C LEU A 87 14.91 -6.22 9.71
N PRO A 88 14.29 -5.77 10.81
CA PRO A 88 12.94 -6.23 11.16
C PRO A 88 11.91 -5.94 10.04
N PRO A 89 10.78 -6.65 10.00
CA PRO A 89 9.74 -6.40 9.01
C PRO A 89 9.24 -4.95 9.02
N THR A 90 9.17 -4.36 7.84
CA THR A 90 8.68 -3.00 7.61
C THR A 90 7.17 -3.00 7.40
N THR A 91 6.47 -2.12 8.12
CA THR A 91 5.05 -1.85 7.85
C THR A 91 4.91 -0.98 6.60
N LEU A 92 4.15 -1.44 5.61
CA LEU A 92 3.95 -0.77 4.33
C LEU A 92 2.49 -0.77 3.90
N TRP A 93 2.17 0.08 2.92
CA TRP A 93 0.93 0.05 2.15
C TRP A 93 1.22 -0.46 0.75
N GLY A 94 0.42 -1.42 0.28
CA GLY A 94 0.65 -2.07 -1.02
C GLY A 94 -0.63 -2.34 -1.77
N TYR A 95 -0.56 -2.26 -3.09
CA TYR A 95 -1.60 -2.78 -3.97
C TYR A 95 -1.56 -4.30 -3.95
N ALA A 96 -2.70 -4.93 -3.66
CA ALA A 96 -2.83 -6.36 -3.44
C ALA A 96 -1.84 -6.91 -2.39
N GLY A 97 -1.54 -6.12 -1.36
CA GLY A 97 -0.68 -6.51 -0.23
C GLY A 97 0.76 -6.82 -0.62
N SER A 98 1.31 -6.15 -1.64
CA SER A 98 2.70 -6.33 -2.05
C SER A 98 3.40 -5.01 -2.29
N TRP A 99 4.73 -5.03 -2.17
CA TRP A 99 5.62 -3.94 -2.52
C TRP A 99 6.78 -4.44 -3.39
N PRO A 100 6.88 -3.99 -4.65
CA PRO A 100 5.89 -3.21 -5.40
C PRO A 100 4.52 -3.88 -5.51
N GLY A 101 3.52 -3.08 -5.91
CA GLY A 101 2.25 -3.61 -6.42
C GLY A 101 2.48 -4.57 -7.59
N PRO A 102 1.57 -5.52 -7.82
CA PRO A 102 1.73 -6.50 -8.89
C PRO A 102 1.71 -5.83 -10.27
N THR A 103 2.41 -6.41 -11.24
CA THR A 103 2.44 -5.92 -12.62
C THR A 103 1.10 -6.23 -13.29
N ILE A 104 0.46 -5.23 -13.91
CA ILE A 104 -0.67 -5.45 -14.81
C ILE A 104 -0.11 -5.51 -16.23
N GLU A 105 -0.45 -6.54 -17.00
CA GLU A 105 -0.13 -6.60 -18.42
C GLU A 105 -1.39 -6.47 -19.26
N SER A 106 -1.31 -5.78 -20.39
CA SER A 106 -2.37 -5.67 -21.37
C SER A 106 -1.82 -5.74 -22.79
N SER A 107 -2.68 -6.00 -23.78
CA SER A 107 -2.33 -5.77 -25.19
C SER A 107 -2.76 -4.38 -25.66
N PRO A 108 -2.15 -3.81 -26.73
CA PRO A 108 -2.69 -2.61 -27.37
C PRO A 108 -4.17 -2.77 -27.72
N ASN A 109 -4.96 -1.71 -27.46
CA ASN A 109 -6.41 -1.63 -27.65
C ASN A 109 -7.26 -2.60 -26.80
N GLU A 110 -6.65 -3.37 -25.89
CA GLU A 110 -7.36 -4.20 -24.95
C GLU A 110 -7.91 -3.38 -23.80
N LYS A 111 -9.20 -3.04 -23.84
CA LYS A 111 -9.81 -2.30 -22.74
C LYS A 111 -9.80 -3.13 -21.45
N ILE A 112 -9.11 -2.65 -20.41
CA ILE A 112 -9.11 -3.20 -19.05
C ILE A 112 -10.01 -2.36 -18.14
N LEU A 113 -10.70 -3.04 -17.23
CA LEU A 113 -11.52 -2.41 -16.19
C LEU A 113 -10.92 -2.72 -14.81
N VAL A 114 -10.78 -1.69 -13.96
CA VAL A 114 -10.21 -1.86 -12.62
C VAL A 114 -11.09 -1.16 -11.59
N THR A 115 -11.39 -1.85 -10.50
CA THR A 115 -11.89 -1.24 -9.27
C THR A 115 -10.76 -1.18 -8.25
N TRP A 116 -10.31 0.03 -7.93
CA TRP A 116 -9.35 0.30 -6.87
C TRP A 116 -10.08 0.43 -5.54
N LEU A 117 -9.70 -0.39 -4.55
CA LEU A 117 -10.36 -0.48 -3.26
C LEU A 117 -9.40 0.00 -2.17
N ASN A 118 -9.86 0.90 -1.30
CA ASN A 118 -9.11 1.33 -0.13
C ASN A 118 -9.54 0.49 1.08
N GLU A 119 -8.62 -0.28 1.66
CA GLU A 119 -8.80 -1.03 2.91
C GLU A 119 -7.82 -0.62 4.01
N LEU A 120 -7.11 0.48 3.80
CA LEU A 120 -6.09 1.03 4.70
C LEU A 120 -6.70 1.44 6.06
N PRO A 121 -5.86 1.61 7.11
CA PRO A 121 -6.29 2.21 8.37
C PRO A 121 -6.80 3.65 8.20
N SER A 122 -7.46 4.17 9.23
CA SER A 122 -7.89 5.58 9.27
C SER A 122 -6.76 6.53 9.62
N GLU A 123 -5.66 6.01 10.17
CA GLU A 123 -4.46 6.77 10.53
C GLU A 123 -3.34 6.48 9.53
N HIS A 124 -2.59 7.53 9.17
CA HIS A 124 -1.54 7.44 8.17
C HIS A 124 -0.24 6.91 8.82
N LEU A 125 0.54 6.08 8.10
CA LEU A 125 1.82 5.54 8.59
C LEU A 125 2.90 6.60 8.80
N LEU A 126 2.80 7.68 8.04
CA LEU A 126 3.80 8.74 7.89
C LEU A 126 3.20 10.10 8.29
N PRO A 127 4.03 11.08 8.69
CA PRO A 127 3.56 12.36 9.18
C PRO A 127 2.85 13.19 8.12
N VAL A 128 1.57 13.49 8.36
CA VAL A 128 0.73 14.32 7.50
C VAL A 128 0.84 15.78 7.97
N ASP A 129 1.48 16.62 7.17
CA ASP A 129 1.39 18.07 7.31
C ASP A 129 -0.03 18.53 6.91
N THR A 130 -0.79 19.07 7.85
CA THR A 130 -2.18 19.54 7.64
C THR A 130 -2.27 21.03 7.30
N SER A 131 -1.12 21.72 7.17
CA SER A 131 -1.06 23.13 6.76
C SER A 131 -1.05 23.33 5.24
N ILE A 132 -0.77 22.27 4.47
CA ILE A 132 -0.68 22.31 3.01
C ILE A 132 -2.01 21.95 2.34
N HIS A 133 -2.22 22.53 1.16
CA HIS A 133 -3.42 22.30 0.35
C HIS A 133 -3.65 20.81 0.03
N GLY A 134 -4.90 20.39 0.21
CA GLY A 134 -5.39 19.03 0.07
C GLY A 134 -5.28 18.19 1.34
N ALA A 135 -4.38 18.51 2.27
CA ALA A 135 -4.15 17.75 3.50
C ALA A 135 -4.79 18.37 4.76
N GLU A 136 -5.28 19.60 4.66
CA GLU A 136 -6.01 20.31 5.69
C GLU A 136 -7.39 19.69 5.97
N PRO A 137 -7.93 19.85 7.19
CA PRO A 137 -9.33 19.58 7.46
C PRO A 137 -10.26 20.36 6.50
N PRO A 138 -11.38 19.76 6.05
CA PRO A 138 -11.96 18.51 6.52
C PRO A 138 -11.45 17.25 5.79
N ASN A 139 -10.38 17.31 4.98
CA ASN A 139 -9.91 16.16 4.23
C ASN A 139 -9.39 15.05 5.18
N PRO A 140 -9.80 13.78 5.03
CA PRO A 140 -9.33 12.68 5.88
C PRO A 140 -7.85 12.39 5.68
N ALA A 141 -7.11 12.15 6.77
CA ALA A 141 -5.65 11.88 6.72
C ALA A 141 -5.28 10.71 5.79
N VAL A 142 -6.13 9.68 5.72
CA VAL A 142 -5.96 8.55 4.79
C VAL A 142 -7.02 8.58 3.70
N ARG A 143 -6.56 8.86 2.49
CA ARG A 143 -7.36 8.92 1.26
C ARG A 143 -6.47 8.53 0.09
N THR A 144 -7.07 7.97 -0.94
CA THR A 144 -6.32 7.40 -2.06
C THR A 144 -7.01 7.66 -3.39
N VAL A 145 -6.23 7.81 -4.45
CA VAL A 145 -6.68 7.80 -5.85
C VAL A 145 -5.54 7.26 -6.70
N VAL A 146 -5.83 6.36 -7.63
CA VAL A 146 -4.79 5.71 -8.43
C VAL A 146 -4.68 6.41 -9.77
N HIS A 147 -3.48 6.88 -10.09
CA HIS A 147 -3.11 7.38 -11.41
C HIS A 147 -2.36 6.30 -12.19
N LEU A 148 -2.70 6.11 -13.47
CA LEU A 148 -1.92 5.30 -14.40
C LEU A 148 -1.00 6.23 -15.19
N HIS A 149 0.24 6.36 -14.73
CA HIS A 149 1.21 7.26 -15.32
C HIS A 149 1.63 6.81 -16.72
N GLY A 150 1.45 7.71 -17.69
CA GLY A 150 1.64 7.41 -19.12
C GLY A 150 0.43 6.72 -19.77
N GLY A 151 -0.69 6.56 -19.07
CA GLY A 151 -1.89 5.96 -19.62
C GLY A 151 -2.67 6.93 -20.51
N ASP A 152 -2.93 6.60 -21.78
CA ASP A 152 -3.99 7.26 -22.56
C ASP A 152 -5.36 6.90 -21.98
N THR A 153 -5.83 7.75 -21.06
CA THR A 153 -6.93 7.45 -20.15
C THR A 153 -7.98 8.56 -20.16
N PRO A 154 -9.29 8.24 -20.18
CA PRO A 154 -10.32 9.25 -19.97
C PRO A 154 -10.18 9.88 -18.58
N GLY A 155 -10.36 11.21 -18.45
CA GLY A 155 -10.09 11.93 -17.19
C GLY A 155 -10.76 11.37 -15.92
N HIS A 156 -11.95 10.77 -16.04
CA HIS A 156 -12.65 10.13 -14.91
C HIS A 156 -12.03 8.80 -14.44
N SER A 157 -11.05 8.25 -15.17
CA SER A 157 -10.25 7.08 -14.82
C SER A 157 -8.75 7.41 -14.72
N ASP A 158 -8.39 8.70 -14.86
CA ASP A 158 -6.99 9.13 -14.88
C ASP A 158 -6.40 9.28 -13.47
N GLY A 159 -7.25 9.40 -12.44
CA GLY A 159 -6.81 9.52 -11.07
C GLY A 159 -6.53 10.96 -10.65
N TYR A 160 -7.41 11.89 -11.05
CA TYR A 160 -7.33 13.30 -10.68
C TYR A 160 -7.15 13.47 -9.15
N PRO A 161 -6.27 14.39 -8.68
CA PRO A 161 -5.88 14.45 -7.27
C PRO A 161 -7.03 14.61 -6.27
N GLU A 162 -8.09 15.33 -6.66
CA GLU A 162 -9.29 15.57 -5.85
C GLU A 162 -10.42 14.56 -6.13
N ALA A 163 -10.14 13.50 -6.89
CA ALA A 163 -11.02 12.34 -7.08
C ALA A 163 -10.71 11.20 -6.10
N TRP A 164 -10.10 11.53 -4.95
CA TRP A 164 -9.77 10.59 -3.89
C TRP A 164 -11.00 9.97 -3.24
N PHE A 165 -10.78 8.84 -2.58
CA PHE A 165 -11.77 8.16 -1.76
C PHE A 165 -11.10 7.53 -0.53
N THR A 166 -11.87 7.39 0.54
CA THR A 166 -11.44 6.70 1.77
C THR A 166 -11.89 5.24 1.78
N LYS A 167 -11.56 4.53 2.86
CA LYS A 167 -11.97 3.14 3.09
C LYS A 167 -13.45 2.92 2.79
N GLY A 168 -13.74 1.90 1.98
CA GLY A 168 -15.11 1.56 1.58
C GLY A 168 -15.84 2.63 0.77
N PHE A 169 -15.15 3.63 0.22
CA PHE A 169 -15.71 4.81 -0.43
C PHE A 169 -16.61 5.67 0.48
N ALA A 170 -16.39 5.60 1.80
CA ALA A 170 -17.22 6.29 2.80
C ALA A 170 -17.20 7.81 2.60
N GLN A 171 -16.02 8.37 2.32
CA GLN A 171 -15.83 9.76 1.91
C GLN A 171 -15.12 9.80 0.57
N ARG A 172 -15.39 10.87 -0.19
CA ARG A 172 -14.92 11.05 -1.57
C ARG A 172 -14.58 12.52 -1.78
N GLY A 173 -13.54 12.76 -2.55
CA GLY A 173 -13.16 14.10 -2.98
C GLY A 173 -14.18 14.68 -3.98
N PRO A 174 -14.17 16.01 -4.16
CA PRO A 174 -15.18 16.73 -4.94
C PRO A 174 -15.23 16.33 -6.42
N HIS A 175 -14.14 15.78 -6.96
CA HIS A 175 -14.05 15.33 -8.35
C HIS A 175 -14.22 13.82 -8.53
N TRP A 176 -14.57 13.09 -7.46
CA TRP A 176 -14.85 11.67 -7.56
C TRP A 176 -16.13 11.42 -8.37
N THR A 177 -16.06 10.55 -9.38
CA THR A 177 -17.23 10.26 -10.25
C THR A 177 -17.66 8.80 -10.24
N ARG A 178 -16.74 7.85 -10.04
CA ARG A 178 -17.04 6.42 -10.20
C ARG A 178 -16.00 5.53 -9.50
N ARG A 179 -16.42 4.29 -9.21
CA ARG A 179 -15.53 3.22 -8.71
C ARG A 179 -14.71 2.55 -9.83
N LEU A 180 -15.33 2.39 -11.00
CA LEU A 180 -14.78 1.62 -12.10
C LEU A 180 -13.93 2.50 -13.01
N TYR A 181 -12.63 2.24 -13.02
CA TYR A 181 -11.67 2.85 -13.93
C TYR A 181 -11.61 2.03 -15.20
N ALA A 182 -11.50 2.71 -16.34
CA ALA A 182 -11.45 2.11 -17.65
C ALA A 182 -10.18 2.57 -18.38
N TYR A 183 -9.28 1.63 -18.66
CA TYR A 183 -8.04 1.86 -19.39
C TYR A 183 -8.20 1.32 -20.82
N PRO A 184 -8.38 2.19 -21.84
CA PRO A 184 -8.57 1.76 -23.21
C PRO A 184 -7.33 1.11 -23.84
N ASN A 185 -6.13 1.45 -23.33
CA ASN A 185 -4.83 1.01 -23.86
C ASN A 185 -4.64 1.34 -25.36
N ARG A 186 -5.13 2.50 -25.80
CA ARG A 186 -5.05 2.95 -27.20
C ARG A 186 -3.71 3.63 -27.50
N GLN A 187 -2.62 2.97 -27.14
CA GLN A 187 -1.27 3.47 -27.31
C GLN A 187 -0.29 2.33 -27.57
N GLU A 188 0.93 2.70 -27.95
CA GLU A 188 1.99 1.75 -28.32
C GLU A 188 2.46 0.89 -27.12
N PRO A 189 3.08 -0.27 -27.38
CA PRO A 189 3.70 -1.09 -26.35
C PRO A 189 4.76 -0.29 -25.59
N THR A 190 4.59 -0.18 -24.27
CA THR A 190 5.47 0.61 -23.41
C THR A 190 5.37 0.15 -21.96
N THR A 191 6.34 0.57 -21.14
CA THR A 191 6.31 0.41 -19.69
C THR A 191 5.67 1.64 -19.07
N LEU A 192 4.53 1.44 -18.43
CA LEU A 192 3.83 2.40 -17.59
C LEU A 192 3.99 1.98 -16.13
N TRP A 193 3.50 2.82 -15.24
CA TRP A 193 3.40 2.50 -13.82
C TRP A 193 2.16 3.16 -13.25
N TYR A 194 1.61 2.58 -12.19
CA TYR A 194 0.48 3.14 -11.47
C TYR A 194 0.90 3.43 -10.03
N HIS A 195 0.39 4.52 -9.50
CA HIS A 195 0.72 4.98 -8.15
C HIS A 195 -0.42 5.82 -7.57
N ASP A 196 -0.38 6.05 -6.26
CA ASP A 196 -1.33 6.96 -5.63
C ASP A 196 -1.07 8.41 -6.05
N HIS A 197 -2.13 9.21 -6.16
CA HIS A 197 -2.08 10.60 -6.63
C HIS A 197 -2.94 11.55 -5.79
N ALA A 198 -3.26 11.19 -4.54
CA ALA A 198 -4.17 11.99 -3.71
C ALA A 198 -3.57 13.36 -3.37
N ILE A 199 -4.38 14.41 -3.55
CA ILE A 199 -3.98 15.81 -3.32
C ILE A 199 -3.40 16.00 -1.91
N GLY A 200 -2.29 16.72 -1.80
CA GLY A 200 -1.63 17.05 -0.53
C GLY A 200 -0.83 15.90 0.12
N ILE A 201 -1.05 14.63 -0.24
CA ILE A 201 -0.40 13.48 0.42
C ILE A 201 0.19 12.44 -0.54
N THR A 202 0.26 12.71 -1.84
CA THR A 202 0.87 11.81 -2.84
C THR A 202 2.27 11.35 -2.41
N ARG A 203 3.12 12.27 -1.93
CA ARG A 203 4.47 11.95 -1.44
C ARG A 203 4.47 10.86 -0.36
N LEU A 204 3.48 10.89 0.54
CA LEU A 204 3.39 9.97 1.67
C LEU A 204 2.82 8.62 1.21
N ASN A 205 1.74 8.63 0.41
CA ASN A 205 1.10 7.42 -0.09
C ASN A 205 2.03 6.60 -0.98
N VAL A 206 2.78 7.26 -1.88
CA VAL A 206 3.78 6.61 -2.74
C VAL A 206 4.95 6.08 -1.92
N TYR A 207 5.45 6.87 -0.94
CA TYR A 207 6.55 6.45 -0.08
C TYR A 207 6.16 5.24 0.80
N ALA A 208 4.92 5.18 1.28
CA ALA A 208 4.36 4.05 2.01
C ALA A 208 4.32 2.74 1.20
N GLY A 209 4.43 2.81 -0.14
CA GLY A 209 4.59 1.64 -1.02
C GLY A 209 3.58 1.51 -2.15
N LEU A 210 2.65 2.46 -2.30
CA LEU A 210 1.61 2.42 -3.34
C LEU A 210 2.15 2.80 -4.74
N ALA A 211 2.92 1.90 -5.34
CA ALA A 211 3.37 1.95 -6.72
C ALA A 211 3.51 0.54 -7.33
N GLY A 212 3.25 0.39 -8.63
CA GLY A 212 3.42 -0.88 -9.35
C GLY A 212 3.51 -0.68 -10.87
N PHE A 213 3.96 -1.71 -11.59
CA PHE A 213 4.09 -1.63 -13.05
C PHE A 213 2.80 -1.90 -13.80
N TYR A 214 2.64 -1.23 -14.94
CA TYR A 214 1.62 -1.56 -15.93
C TYR A 214 2.31 -1.64 -17.29
N ILE A 215 2.22 -2.77 -17.99
CA ILE A 215 2.99 -2.96 -19.22
C ILE A 215 2.05 -3.30 -20.38
N ILE A 216 2.07 -2.48 -21.42
CA ILE A 216 1.37 -2.76 -22.68
C ILE A 216 2.30 -3.59 -23.56
N ARG A 217 1.84 -4.77 -23.94
CA ARG A 217 2.59 -5.82 -24.63
C ARG A 217 2.03 -6.06 -26.02
N ASP A 218 2.83 -5.82 -27.06
CA ASP A 218 2.54 -6.38 -28.38
C ASP A 218 3.37 -7.63 -28.57
N ARG A 219 2.78 -8.78 -28.26
CA ARG A 219 3.46 -10.08 -28.31
C ARG A 219 3.90 -10.46 -29.72
N GLU A 220 3.19 -10.00 -30.75
CA GLU A 220 3.55 -10.28 -32.15
C GLU A 220 4.77 -9.46 -32.56
N LEU A 221 4.77 -8.16 -32.28
CA LEU A 221 5.92 -7.29 -32.51
C LEU A 221 7.15 -7.74 -31.70
N GLU A 222 6.99 -7.95 -30.39
CA GLU A 222 8.06 -8.44 -29.50
C GLU A 222 8.66 -9.75 -30.02
N SER A 223 7.82 -10.67 -30.52
CA SER A 223 8.29 -11.94 -31.10
C SER A 223 9.04 -11.75 -32.42
N ARG A 224 8.64 -10.80 -33.27
CA ARG A 224 9.36 -10.50 -34.53
C ARG A 224 10.71 -9.84 -34.28
N LEU A 225 10.82 -9.02 -33.24
CA LEU A 225 12.06 -8.35 -32.83
C LEU A 225 13.03 -9.30 -32.09
N GLY A 226 12.55 -10.44 -31.60
CA GLY A 226 13.39 -11.40 -30.88
C GLY A 226 13.93 -10.85 -29.55
N LEU A 227 13.18 -9.95 -28.90
CA LEU A 227 13.61 -9.36 -27.63
C LEU A 227 13.71 -10.40 -26.50
N PRO A 228 14.60 -10.21 -25.51
CA PRO A 228 14.60 -11.02 -24.29
C PRO A 228 13.21 -11.00 -23.62
N ARG A 229 12.74 -12.18 -23.20
CA ARG A 229 11.40 -12.37 -22.63
C ARG A 229 11.40 -13.33 -21.45
N GLY A 230 10.31 -13.33 -20.70
CA GLY A 230 10.10 -14.24 -19.56
C GLY A 230 11.19 -14.04 -18.51
N ARG A 231 11.96 -15.07 -18.20
CA ARG A 231 13.02 -14.97 -17.17
C ARG A 231 14.14 -13.97 -17.51
N HIS A 232 14.30 -13.59 -18.77
CA HIS A 232 15.33 -12.65 -19.22
C HIS A 232 14.83 -11.21 -19.30
N GLU A 233 13.57 -10.98 -18.93
CA GLU A 233 12.97 -9.65 -18.83
C GLU A 233 12.66 -9.38 -17.35
N ILE A 234 13.21 -8.31 -16.80
CA ILE A 234 13.15 -8.01 -15.37
C ILE A 234 12.73 -6.55 -15.19
N PRO A 235 11.49 -6.28 -14.75
CA PRO A 235 11.09 -4.95 -14.31
C PRO A 235 11.88 -4.57 -13.06
N LEU A 236 12.47 -3.36 -13.06
CA LEU A 236 13.23 -2.83 -11.92
C LEU A 236 12.55 -1.54 -11.43
N LEU A 237 11.78 -1.65 -10.34
CA LEU A 237 11.22 -0.49 -9.65
C LEU A 237 12.24 -0.05 -8.59
N ILE A 238 12.91 1.06 -8.88
CA ILE A 238 13.97 1.62 -8.03
C ILE A 238 13.36 2.73 -7.18
N GLN A 239 13.62 2.67 -5.89
CA GLN A 239 13.15 3.63 -4.90
C GLN A 239 14.23 3.83 -3.84
N ASP A 240 14.36 5.01 -3.29
CA ASP A 240 15.12 5.25 -2.06
C ASP A 240 14.19 5.15 -0.85
N ARG A 241 14.66 4.55 0.24
CA ARG A 241 13.98 4.51 1.55
C ARG A 241 14.98 4.79 2.67
N SER A 242 14.47 5.29 3.78
CA SER A 242 15.17 5.32 5.07
C SER A 242 14.32 4.54 6.07
N PHE A 243 14.99 3.93 7.03
CA PHE A 243 14.35 3.07 8.03
C PHE A 243 14.72 3.56 9.43
N TYR A 244 13.87 3.23 10.39
CA TYR A 244 14.26 3.22 11.80
C TYR A 244 14.90 1.85 12.12
N GLU A 245 15.64 1.77 13.23
CA GLU A 245 16.26 0.50 13.66
C GLU A 245 15.25 -0.63 13.90
N ASP A 246 14.01 -0.29 14.25
CA ASP A 246 12.90 -1.23 14.41
C ASP A 246 12.30 -1.73 13.07
N GLY A 247 12.88 -1.33 11.94
CA GLY A 247 12.47 -1.73 10.59
C GLY A 247 11.35 -0.90 9.97
N GLY A 248 10.70 0.02 10.69
CA GLY A 248 9.67 0.88 10.11
C GLY A 248 10.24 1.98 9.21
N LEU A 249 9.41 2.52 8.32
CA LEU A 249 9.83 3.60 7.42
C LEU A 249 10.11 4.90 8.18
N TYR A 250 11.27 5.51 7.90
CA TYR A 250 11.58 6.89 8.26
C TYR A 250 11.10 7.84 7.16
N TYR A 251 10.43 8.91 7.56
CA TYR A 251 10.10 10.06 6.72
C TYR A 251 10.19 11.31 7.61
N PRO A 252 10.84 12.40 7.16
CA PRO A 252 11.13 13.55 8.01
C PRO A 252 9.86 14.20 8.55
N LEU A 253 9.89 14.58 9.83
CA LEU A 253 8.80 15.32 10.48
C LEU A 253 8.78 16.79 10.07
N THR A 254 9.95 17.37 9.82
CA THR A 254 10.17 18.76 9.41
C THR A 254 11.35 18.80 8.44
N PRO A 255 11.49 19.85 7.61
CA PRO A 255 12.72 20.09 6.86
C PRO A 255 13.94 20.04 7.79
N GLU A 256 14.99 19.34 7.38
CA GLU A 256 16.29 19.38 8.06
C GLU A 256 16.94 20.74 7.76
N ASP A 257 17.43 21.43 8.78
CA ASP A 257 18.35 22.57 8.67
C ASP A 257 17.95 23.81 7.85
N GLU A 258 16.75 24.38 8.09
CA GLU A 258 16.43 25.75 7.62
C GLU A 258 16.37 26.77 8.78
N PRO A 259 17.51 27.39 9.16
CA PRO A 259 17.56 28.39 10.22
C PRO A 259 16.60 29.57 9.95
N GLY A 260 15.69 29.83 10.88
CA GLY A 260 14.82 31.01 10.85
C GLY A 260 13.45 30.81 10.20
N ILE A 261 13.10 29.59 9.76
CA ILE A 261 11.75 29.26 9.32
C ILE A 261 10.96 28.67 10.50
N THR A 262 9.93 29.38 10.96
CA THR A 262 8.92 28.80 11.85
C THR A 262 7.97 27.95 11.00
N ALA A 263 8.21 26.65 10.96
CA ALA A 263 7.37 25.68 10.25
C ALA A 263 6.33 25.04 11.20
N PRO A 264 5.18 24.58 10.68
CA PRO A 264 4.29 23.70 11.44
C PRO A 264 4.99 22.37 11.77
N SER A 265 4.38 21.56 12.64
CA SER A 265 4.86 20.21 12.94
C SER A 265 3.68 19.24 12.89
N PRO A 266 3.66 18.27 11.95
CA PRO A 266 4.66 18.07 10.88
C PRO A 266 4.68 19.19 9.82
N SER A 267 5.79 19.30 9.07
CA SER A 267 5.90 20.18 7.91
C SER A 267 6.46 19.44 6.69
N ILE A 268 5.93 19.76 5.51
CA ILE A 268 6.43 19.26 4.24
C ILE A 268 7.90 19.67 4.01
N SER A 269 8.74 18.70 3.66
CA SER A 269 10.07 18.95 3.09
C SER A 269 9.95 19.28 1.60
N PRO A 270 10.66 20.30 1.07
CA PRO A 270 10.67 20.63 -0.36
C PRO A 270 11.10 19.44 -1.24
N GLU A 271 12.01 18.63 -0.71
CA GLU A 271 12.52 17.41 -1.30
C GLU A 271 12.87 16.41 -0.20
N PHE A 272 13.03 15.15 -0.57
CA PHE A 272 13.48 14.11 0.34
C PHE A 272 14.40 13.15 -0.41
N PHE A 273 15.60 12.95 0.13
CA PHE A 273 16.56 11.97 -0.34
C PHE A 273 16.75 10.96 0.77
N ALA A 274 16.22 9.76 0.55
CA ALA A 274 16.40 8.67 1.49
C ALA A 274 17.79 8.03 1.28
N ASP A 275 18.30 7.39 2.32
CA ASP A 275 19.70 6.95 2.42
C ASP A 275 19.94 5.48 2.01
N THR A 276 18.90 4.73 1.68
CA THR A 276 18.99 3.33 1.28
C THR A 276 18.33 3.09 -0.08
N ALA A 277 19.06 2.51 -1.04
CA ALA A 277 18.49 2.14 -2.33
C ALA A 277 17.75 0.80 -2.25
N VAL A 278 16.52 0.79 -2.76
CA VAL A 278 15.61 -0.36 -2.81
C VAL A 278 15.27 -0.68 -4.26
N VAL A 279 15.37 -1.95 -4.63
CA VAL A 279 14.93 -2.44 -5.94
C VAL A 279 13.92 -3.56 -5.72
N ASN A 280 12.72 -3.40 -6.29
CA ASN A 280 11.62 -4.36 -6.16
C ASN A 280 11.33 -4.77 -4.70
N GLY A 281 11.41 -3.81 -3.77
CA GLY A 281 11.09 -4.01 -2.36
C GLY A 281 12.21 -4.64 -1.52
N LYS A 282 13.42 -4.83 -2.06
CA LYS A 282 14.60 -5.25 -1.30
C LYS A 282 15.68 -4.17 -1.29
N VAL A 283 16.32 -3.98 -0.14
CA VAL A 283 17.50 -3.13 0.05
C VAL A 283 18.69 -3.80 -0.63
N TRP A 284 19.34 -3.09 -1.55
CA TRP A 284 20.53 -3.54 -2.28
C TRP A 284 20.59 -5.04 -2.61
N PRO A 285 19.61 -5.57 -3.37
CA PRO A 285 19.56 -6.99 -3.72
C PRO A 285 20.53 -7.37 -4.85
#